data_AF-A0A2V2XQY5-F1
#
_entry.id   AF-A0A2V2XQY5-F1
#
_cell.length_a   1.000
_cell.length_b   1.000
_cell.length_c   1.000
_cell.angle_alpha   90.00
_cell.angle_beta   90.00
_cell.angle_gamma   90.00
#
_symmetry.space_group_name_H-M   'P 1'
#
loop_
_entity.id
_entity.type
_entity.pdbx_description
1 polymer ?
#
loop_
_entity_poly.entity_id
_entity_poly.type
_entity_poly.pdbx_seq_one_letter_code
_entity_poly.pdbx_strand_id
1 'polypeptide(L)'
;MLGSLRELVWRSTWDSECFNALREMYIRSCGERYPHPPLFEDLPNSLPHRFSTILSIVSEALVCGLMEGTKELGDYLERLREELLKLYSDLLLEEREYGLRLRPHRIEDLLRILAEKQG
;
A
#
# COMPACT_ATOMS: atom_id res chain seq x y z
N MET A 1 7.43 10.42 12.19
CA MET A 1 7.73 10.50 10.75
C MET A 1 7.46 9.13 10.17
N LEU A 2 6.36 8.95 9.44
CA LEU A 2 6.20 7.77 8.59
C LEU A 2 7.29 7.88 7.52
N GLY A 3 8.18 6.88 7.42
CA GLY A 3 9.12 6.81 6.30
C GLY A 3 8.35 6.66 4.98
N SER A 4 9.05 6.75 3.84
CA SER A 4 8.40 6.59 2.53
C SER A 4 7.58 5.30 2.49
N LEU A 5 6.40 5.31 1.86
CA LEU A 5 5.54 4.12 1.72
C LEU A 5 6.34 2.88 1.27
N ARG A 6 7.25 3.07 0.32
CA ARG A 6 8.14 2.03 -0.18
C ARG A 6 9.00 1.41 0.93
N GLU A 7 9.63 2.24 1.76
CA GLU A 7 10.49 1.79 2.85
C GLU A 7 9.70 1.04 3.92
N LEU A 8 8.49 1.51 4.24
CA LEU A 8 7.59 0.85 5.18
C LEU A 8 7.21 -0.56 4.70
N VAL A 9 6.84 -0.70 3.42
CA VAL A 9 6.55 -1.99 2.80
C VAL A 9 7.80 -2.88 2.78
N TRP A 10 8.94 -2.31 2.42
CA TRP A 10 10.23 -3.02 2.35
C TRP A 10 10.62 -3.61 3.71
N ARG A 11 10.64 -2.79 4.77
CA ARG A 11 10.92 -3.26 6.15
C ARG A 11 9.99 -4.39 6.58
N SER A 12 8.72 -4.25 6.27
CA SER A 12 7.69 -5.25 6.60
C SER A 12 7.88 -6.60 5.89
N THR A 13 8.78 -6.72 4.92
CA THR A 13 9.05 -8.03 4.28
C THR A 13 9.85 -8.98 5.18
N TRP A 14 10.64 -8.47 6.14
CA TRP A 14 11.43 -9.28 7.06
C TRP A 14 11.19 -8.96 8.54
N ASP A 15 10.45 -7.90 8.84
CA ASP A 15 10.09 -7.49 10.20
C ASP A 15 8.60 -7.78 10.45
N SER A 16 8.33 -8.77 11.30
CA SER A 16 6.97 -9.18 11.65
C SER A 16 6.23 -8.16 12.51
N GLU A 17 6.92 -7.38 13.33
CA GLU A 17 6.30 -6.31 14.12
C GLU A 17 5.86 -5.18 13.18
N CYS A 18 6.71 -4.80 12.23
CA CYS A 18 6.39 -3.80 11.22
C CYS A 18 5.19 -4.24 10.36
N PHE A 19 5.17 -5.50 9.92
CA PHE A 19 4.03 -6.07 9.19
C PHE A 19 2.75 -6.09 10.05
N ASN A 20 2.83 -6.51 11.31
CA ASN A 20 1.66 -6.57 12.19
C ASN A 20 1.06 -5.18 12.44
N ALA A 21 1.88 -4.12 12.53
CA ALA A 21 1.39 -2.76 12.59
C ALA A 21 0.59 -2.35 11.33
N LEU A 22 1.05 -2.74 10.13
CA LEU A 22 0.30 -2.55 8.89
C LEU A 22 -1.01 -3.34 8.87
N ARG A 23 -0.97 -4.56 9.40
CA ARG A 23 -2.13 -5.44 9.54
C ARG A 23 -3.21 -4.82 10.44
N GLU A 24 -2.81 -4.23 11.55
CA GLU A 24 -3.73 -3.50 12.43
C GLU A 24 -4.31 -2.26 11.73
N MET A 25 -3.49 -1.50 11.01
CA MET A 25 -3.95 -0.36 10.22
C MET A 25 -5.02 -0.78 9.20
N TYR A 26 -4.82 -1.89 8.51
CA TYR A 26 -5.81 -2.47 7.60
C TYR A 26 -7.13 -2.76 8.31
N ILE A 27 -7.08 -3.49 9.43
CA ILE A 27 -8.28 -3.87 10.19
C ILE A 27 -9.05 -2.63 10.66
N ARG A 28 -8.33 -1.59 11.14
CA ARG A 28 -8.94 -0.32 11.56
C ARG A 28 -9.57 0.44 10.40
N SER A 29 -8.97 0.38 9.22
CA SER A 29 -9.41 1.18 8.06
C SER A 29 -10.52 0.50 7.26
N CYS A 30 -10.47 -0.83 7.10
CA CYS A 30 -11.41 -1.59 6.28
C CYS A 30 -12.52 -2.28 7.10
N GLY A 31 -12.36 -2.41 8.42
CA GLY A 31 -13.30 -3.11 9.29
C GLY A 31 -13.49 -4.58 8.92
N GLU A 32 -14.59 -5.19 9.39
CA GLU A 32 -14.95 -6.60 9.10
C GLU A 32 -15.51 -6.83 7.69
N ARG A 33 -15.60 -5.78 6.86
CA ARG A 33 -16.19 -5.85 5.51
C ARG A 33 -15.27 -6.54 4.49
N TYR A 34 -13.98 -6.65 4.80
CA TYR A 34 -12.98 -7.25 3.93
C TYR A 34 -12.34 -8.49 4.57
N PRO A 35 -11.84 -9.45 3.76
CA PRO A 35 -11.12 -10.60 4.27
C PRO A 35 -9.98 -10.17 5.19
N HIS A 36 -9.77 -10.91 6.28
CA HIS A 36 -8.63 -10.63 7.14
C HIS A 36 -7.32 -10.77 6.36
N PRO A 37 -6.39 -9.81 6.52
CA PRO A 37 -5.07 -9.92 5.93
C PRO A 37 -4.33 -11.13 6.51
N PRO A 38 -3.46 -11.78 5.71
CA PRO A 38 -2.69 -12.96 6.12
C PRO A 38 -1.83 -12.68 7.37
N LEU A 39 -1.41 -13.74 8.06
CA LEU A 39 -0.38 -13.64 9.08
C LEU A 39 1.00 -13.49 8.42
N PHE A 40 2.00 -13.06 9.20
CA PHE A 40 3.34 -12.85 8.67
C PHE A 40 3.96 -14.15 8.14
N GLU A 41 3.72 -15.27 8.83
CA GLU A 41 4.15 -16.61 8.42
C GLU A 41 3.50 -17.09 7.11
N ASP A 42 2.32 -16.58 6.76
CA ASP A 42 1.59 -16.97 5.54
C ASP A 42 2.05 -16.16 4.31
N LEU A 43 2.93 -15.17 4.49
CA LEU A 43 3.42 -14.36 3.40
C LEU A 43 4.32 -15.16 2.44
N PRO A 44 4.28 -14.88 1.13
CA PRO A 44 5.14 -15.55 0.16
C PRO A 44 6.61 -15.55 0.57
N ASN A 45 7.31 -16.65 0.34
CA ASN A 45 8.74 -16.76 0.64
C ASN A 45 9.61 -15.95 -0.35
N SER A 46 9.11 -15.75 -1.57
CA SER A 46 9.78 -14.95 -2.59
C SER A 46 9.66 -13.46 -2.24
N LEU A 47 10.79 -12.79 -2.05
CA LEU A 47 10.83 -11.37 -1.65
C LEU A 47 10.02 -10.45 -2.57
N PRO A 48 10.10 -10.53 -3.92
CA PRO A 48 9.25 -9.74 -4.80
C PRO A 48 7.75 -9.96 -4.57
N HIS A 49 7.32 -11.22 -4.40
CA HIS A 49 5.91 -11.55 -4.16
C HIS A 49 5.45 -11.15 -2.75
N ARG A 50 6.33 -11.25 -1.76
CA ARG A 50 6.08 -10.79 -0.40
C ARG A 50 5.86 -9.28 -0.37
N PHE A 51 6.78 -8.53 -0.99
CA PHE A 51 6.67 -7.08 -1.15
C PHE A 51 5.35 -6.70 -1.82
N SER A 52 5.02 -7.34 -2.95
CA SER A 52 3.77 -7.09 -3.69
C SER A 52 2.51 -7.39 -2.85
N THR A 53 2.55 -8.46 -2.04
CA THR A 53 1.44 -8.82 -1.14
C THR A 53 1.24 -7.77 -0.06
N ILE A 54 2.31 -7.36 0.62
CA ILE A 54 2.26 -6.33 1.66
C ILE A 54 1.81 -5.00 1.07
N LEU A 55 2.36 -4.61 -0.09
CA LEU A 55 1.95 -3.41 -0.79
C LEU A 55 0.45 -3.42 -1.09
N SER A 56 -0.10 -4.56 -1.54
CA SER A 56 -1.53 -4.70 -1.80
C SER A 56 -2.38 -4.48 -0.55
N ILE A 57 -1.95 -5.02 0.61
CA ILE A 57 -2.63 -4.83 1.90
C ILE A 57 -2.63 -3.34 2.28
N VAL A 58 -1.47 -2.69 2.21
CA VAL A 58 -1.35 -1.27 2.54
C VAL A 58 -2.20 -0.41 1.61
N SER A 59 -2.16 -0.69 0.31
CA SER A 59 -2.97 0.05 -0.66
C SER A 59 -4.46 -0.10 -0.39
N GLU A 60 -4.95 -1.30 -0.06
CA GLU A 60 -6.36 -1.51 0.27
C GLU A 60 -6.75 -0.81 1.59
N ALA A 61 -5.89 -0.84 2.61
CA ALA A 61 -6.10 -0.08 3.84
C ALA A 61 -6.25 1.43 3.57
N LEU A 62 -5.40 1.98 2.71
CA LEU A 62 -5.48 3.39 2.29
C LEU A 62 -6.78 3.68 1.53
N VAL A 63 -7.22 2.79 0.63
CA VAL A 63 -8.51 2.95 -0.07
C VAL A 63 -9.64 3.02 0.94
N CYS A 64 -9.73 2.06 1.86
CA CYS A 64 -10.79 2.04 2.86
C CYS A 64 -10.79 3.31 3.73
N GLY A 65 -9.61 3.72 4.24
CA GLY A 65 -9.47 4.94 5.03
C GLY A 65 -9.87 6.20 4.27
N LEU A 66 -9.55 6.28 2.97
CA LEU A 66 -9.97 7.40 2.12
C LEU A 66 -11.47 7.39 1.82
N MET A 67 -12.11 6.23 1.72
CA MET A 67 -13.55 6.13 1.51
C MET A 67 -14.37 6.50 2.76
N GLU A 68 -13.90 6.13 3.95
CA GLU A 68 -14.63 6.38 5.21
C GLU A 68 -14.37 7.78 5.80
N GLY A 69 -13.24 8.42 5.47
CA GLY A 69 -12.87 9.74 5.99
C GLY A 69 -13.63 10.92 5.36
N THR A 70 -14.12 11.84 6.21
CA THR A 70 -14.61 13.17 5.80
C THR A 70 -13.46 14.14 5.54
N LYS A 71 -13.67 15.02 4.54
CA LYS A 71 -12.82 16.11 4.05
C LYS A 71 -11.91 16.78 5.09
N GLU A 72 -10.70 17.12 4.61
CA GLU A 72 -9.67 18.04 5.15
C GLU A 72 -8.33 17.38 5.52
N LEU A 73 -7.56 17.01 4.50
CA LEU A 73 -6.15 16.62 4.61
C LEU A 73 -5.41 16.90 3.29
N GLY A 74 -5.66 18.06 2.65
CA GLY A 74 -5.16 18.41 1.30
C GLY A 74 -3.67 18.11 1.11
N ASP A 75 -2.80 18.67 1.97
CA ASP A 75 -1.35 18.45 1.94
C ASP A 75 -0.96 16.99 2.14
N TYR A 76 -1.73 16.23 2.94
CA TYR A 76 -1.48 14.82 3.15
C TYR A 76 -1.87 13.99 1.93
N LEU A 77 -3.00 14.30 1.28
CA LEU A 77 -3.44 13.66 0.05
C LEU A 77 -2.48 13.95 -1.10
N GLU A 78 -1.93 15.17 -1.17
CA GLU A 78 -0.93 15.55 -2.16
C GLU A 78 0.39 14.82 -1.95
N ARG A 79 0.92 14.77 -0.72
CA ARG A 79 2.11 13.97 -0.40
C ARG A 79 1.91 12.48 -0.67
N LEU A 80 0.74 11.95 -0.31
CA LEU A 80 0.40 10.55 -0.58
C LEU A 80 0.37 10.28 -2.09
N ARG A 81 -0.19 11.20 -2.89
CA ARG A 81 -0.19 11.11 -4.35
C ARG A 81 1.23 11.12 -4.92
N GLU A 82 2.11 12.01 -4.46
CA GLU A 82 3.51 12.06 -4.89
C GLU A 82 4.25 10.76 -4.58
N GLU A 83 4.08 10.23 -3.35
CA GLU A 83 4.70 8.96 -2.96
C GLU A 83 4.20 7.79 -3.79
N LEU A 84 2.89 7.73 -4.06
CA LEU A 84 2.29 6.68 -4.89
C LEU A 84 2.76 6.76 -6.35
N LEU A 85 2.88 7.96 -6.92
CA LEU A 85 3.39 8.14 -8.29
C LEU A 85 4.86 7.71 -8.41
N LYS A 86 5.68 8.06 -7.41
CA LYS A 86 7.08 7.64 -7.37
C LYS A 86 7.18 6.12 -7.24
N LEU A 87 6.44 5.53 -6.31
CA LEU A 87 6.42 4.08 -6.11
C LEU A 87 5.95 3.34 -7.37
N TYR A 88 4.89 3.82 -8.03
CA TYR A 88 4.39 3.24 -9.26
C TYR A 88 5.44 3.28 -10.39
N SER A 89 6.14 4.41 -10.54
CA SER A 89 7.19 4.57 -11.55
C SER A 89 8.37 3.64 -11.29
N ASP A 90 8.81 3.53 -10.04
CA ASP A 90 9.89 2.62 -9.67
C ASP A 90 9.51 1.15 -9.93
N LEU A 91 8.28 0.76 -9.59
CA LEU A 91 7.79 -0.60 -9.79
C LEU A 91 7.78 -0.96 -11.28
N LEU A 92 7.29 -0.08 -12.16
CA LEU A 92 7.32 -0.32 -13.60
C LEU A 92 8.74 -0.51 -14.16
N LEU A 93 9.72 0.24 -13.63
CA LEU A 93 11.12 0.08 -14.02
C LEU A 93 11.66 -1.28 -13.57
N GLU A 94 11.38 -1.69 -12.34
CA GLU A 94 11.79 -2.99 -11.81
C GLU A 94 11.11 -4.16 -12.52
N GLU A 95 9.81 -4.04 -12.84
CA GLU A 95 9.09 -5.07 -13.62
C GLU A 95 9.78 -5.29 -14.98
N ARG A 96 10.20 -4.20 -15.63
CA ARG A 96 10.90 -4.25 -16.91
C ARG A 96 12.32 -4.83 -16.80
N GLU A 97 13.05 -4.48 -15.75
CA GLU A 97 14.43 -4.91 -15.55
C GLU A 97 14.51 -6.39 -15.15
N TYR A 98 13.61 -6.83 -14.26
CA TYR A 98 13.65 -8.17 -13.67
C TYR A 98 12.64 -9.15 -14.29
N GLY A 99 11.77 -8.70 -15.19
CA GLY A 99 10.74 -9.54 -15.83
C GLY A 99 9.68 -10.06 -14.85
N LEU A 100 9.51 -9.40 -13.71
CA LEU A 100 8.57 -9.77 -12.66
C LEU A 100 7.33 -8.87 -12.76
N ARG A 101 6.12 -9.43 -12.58
CA ARG A 101 4.89 -8.62 -12.55
C ARG A 101 4.44 -8.39 -11.11
N LEU A 102 4.88 -7.29 -10.53
CA LEU A 102 4.52 -6.79 -9.21
C LEU A 102 3.20 -6.02 -9.28
N ARG A 103 2.08 -6.75 -9.47
CA ARG A 103 0.76 -6.19 -9.81
C ARG A 103 0.47 -4.83 -9.13
N PRO A 104 0.58 -3.69 -9.84
CA PRO A 104 0.41 -2.35 -9.28
C PRO A 104 -1.04 -1.85 -9.29
N HIS A 105 -1.97 -2.66 -9.79
CA HIS A 105 -3.42 -2.39 -9.91
C HIS A 105 -4.07 -1.61 -8.74
N ARG A 106 -3.72 -1.91 -7.48
CA ARG A 106 -4.26 -1.20 -6.31
C ARG A 106 -3.74 0.24 -6.18
N ILE A 107 -2.53 0.54 -6.67
CA ILE A 107 -1.97 1.90 -6.70
C ILE A 107 -2.68 2.76 -7.75
N GLU A 108 -2.97 2.20 -8.93
CA GLU A 108 -3.73 2.91 -9.97
C GLU A 108 -5.11 3.33 -9.46
N ASP A 109 -5.81 2.42 -8.77
CA ASP A 109 -7.10 2.72 -8.13
C ASP A 109 -6.99 3.83 -7.07
N LEU A 110 -5.95 3.80 -6.24
CA LEU A 110 -5.67 4.86 -5.26
C LEU A 110 -5.45 6.21 -5.92
N LEU A 111 -4.64 6.26 -6.98
CA LEU A 111 -4.37 7.49 -7.72
C LEU A 111 -5.65 8.06 -8.34
N ARG A 112 -6.56 7.22 -8.85
CA ARG A 112 -7.87 7.64 -9.35
C ARG A 112 -8.75 8.22 -8.25
N ILE A 113 -8.87 7.54 -7.11
CA ILE A 113 -9.67 8.00 -5.96
C ILE A 113 -9.16 9.34 -5.43
N LEU A 114 -7.84 9.52 -5.37
CA LEU A 114 -7.22 10.77 -4.95
C LEU A 114 -7.53 11.92 -5.93
N ALA A 115 -7.51 11.66 -7.23
CA ALA A 115 -7.86 12.66 -8.24
C ALA A 115 -9.33 13.10 -8.12
N GLU A 116 -10.26 12.17 -7.88
CA GLU A 116 -11.68 12.47 -7.70
C GLU A 116 -11.97 13.28 -6.43
N LYS A 117 -11.17 13.13 -5.37
CA LYS A 117 -11.32 13.89 -4.12
C LYS A 117 -10.68 15.29 -4.16
N GLN A 118 -9.84 15.58 -5.16
CA GLN A 118 -9.15 16.86 -5.34
C GLN A 118 -9.85 17.81 -6.34
N GLY A 119 -10.80 17.31 -7.15
CA GLY A 119 -11.65 18.11 -8.05
C GLY A 119 -12.97 18.53 -7.41
#